data_AF-A0AAD9MKS4-F1
#
_entry.id   AF-A0AAD9MKS4-F1
#
_cell.length_a   1.000
_cell.length_b   1.000
_cell.length_c   1.000
_cell.angle_alpha   90.00
_cell.angle_beta   90.00
_cell.angle_gamma   90.00
#
_symmetry.space_group_name_H-M   'P 1'
#
loop_
_entity.id
_entity.type
_entity.pdbx_description
1 polymer ?
#
loop_
_entity_poly.entity_id
_entity_poly.type
_entity_poly.pdbx_seq_one_letter_code
_entity_poly.pdbx_strand_id
1 'polypeptide(L)'
;MRSTIQGAALLLLLPALATTLVNKVVPEPYMDEFFHVRQTQAYCAGRWAEWDPKITTFPGLYLIGALAGRAVRAAAAAAGVHTPLCGTGVLRWVSAALGAACLPAMLSVARFAGGVPGAQTATTLAWLLPTHMFFNSLYYTDVASVLLVLSMYALSRRKQRALAGVAALLAVGVRQTNAIWVAFDLGVAALEELGVGRDDGCLALARAALRRDAGPLLAVCVRWRAHLAVLAGFAAFVYANGGVTVGDKGNHEPVAHVAQLCYAGAFICLVTLPIAWPAAQRPARRREAARLLVVGAACALAIKYTARAHPFLLADNRHYTFYLWRRFLGPWPMVWVPLYAWSLLRLWDWLGEAQGHLWRLGYFAALTLTVVPSPLIEPRYYTIPVLMAILHAPRPPQKVWPTAALGILAFAAANVLTWCIFLYRPFAWVDGSVARFMW
;
A
#
# COMPACT_ATOMS: atom_id res chain seq x y z
N MET A 1 1.38 22.22 20.28
CA MET A 1 -0.01 22.19 19.76
C MET A 1 -0.19 23.07 18.52
N ARG A 2 0.13 24.38 18.54
CA ARG A 2 -0.03 25.27 17.37
C ARG A 2 0.76 24.83 16.12
N SER A 3 2.03 24.46 16.24
CA SER A 3 2.86 23.97 15.12
C SER A 3 2.35 22.64 14.52
N THR A 4 1.80 21.77 15.36
CA THR A 4 1.22 20.48 14.93
C THR A 4 -0.08 20.67 14.13
N ILE A 5 -0.90 21.65 14.53
CA ILE A 5 -2.15 21.98 13.83
C ILE A 5 -1.85 22.64 12.48
N GLN A 6 -0.88 23.54 12.41
CA GLN A 6 -0.45 24.18 11.16
C GLN A 6 0.14 23.16 10.16
N GLY A 7 0.95 22.22 10.64
CA GLY A 7 1.48 21.14 9.80
C GLY A 7 0.37 20.22 9.26
N ALA A 8 -0.59 19.83 10.09
CA ALA A 8 -1.71 18.99 9.67
C ALA A 8 -2.61 19.70 8.63
N ALA A 9 -2.86 21.00 8.80
CA ALA A 9 -3.62 21.78 7.83
C ALA A 9 -2.93 21.80 6.46
N LEU A 10 -1.62 22.02 6.41
CA LEU A 10 -0.85 22.00 5.15
C LEU A 10 -0.91 20.64 4.44
N LEU A 11 -0.84 19.54 5.19
CA LEU A 11 -0.92 18.18 4.64
C LEU A 11 -2.29 17.85 4.03
N LEU A 12 -3.36 18.52 4.48
CA LEU A 12 -4.71 18.38 3.94
C LEU A 12 -5.00 19.33 2.78
N LEU A 13 -4.38 20.52 2.76
CA LEU A 13 -4.56 21.50 1.69
C LEU A 13 -4.06 20.99 0.34
N LEU A 14 -2.92 20.27 0.31
CA LEU A 14 -2.34 19.77 -0.93
C LEU A 14 -3.27 18.81 -1.71
N PRO A 15 -3.79 17.71 -1.12
CA PRO A 15 -4.73 16.83 -1.82
C PRO A 15 -6.07 17.50 -2.10
N ALA A 16 -6.54 18.45 -1.28
CA ALA A 16 -7.76 19.21 -1.56
C ALA A 16 -7.60 20.10 -2.80
N LEU A 17 -6.47 20.81 -2.91
CA LEU A 17 -6.14 21.61 -4.09
C LEU A 17 -5.97 20.71 -5.33
N ALA A 18 -5.23 19.62 -5.21
CA ALA A 18 -5.06 18.66 -6.30
C ALA A 18 -6.42 18.12 -6.78
N THR A 19 -7.29 17.68 -5.87
CA THR A 19 -8.65 17.18 -6.20
C THR A 19 -9.50 18.24 -6.90
N THR A 20 -9.43 19.49 -6.44
CA THR A 20 -10.12 20.62 -7.07
C THR A 20 -9.63 20.84 -8.51
N LEU A 21 -8.31 20.85 -8.71
CA LEU A 21 -7.70 21.03 -10.02
C LEU A 21 -7.99 19.86 -10.96
N VAL A 22 -7.90 18.62 -10.47
CA VAL A 22 -8.22 17.41 -11.24
C VAL A 22 -9.68 17.43 -11.69
N ASN A 23 -10.62 17.77 -10.80
CA ASN A 23 -12.03 17.90 -11.17
C ASN A 23 -12.29 18.99 -12.21
N LYS A 24 -11.50 20.06 -12.20
CA LYS A 24 -11.62 21.16 -13.17
C LYS A 24 -10.99 20.84 -14.53
N VAL A 25 -9.81 20.23 -14.53
CA VAL A 25 -8.97 20.03 -15.74
C VAL A 25 -9.20 18.67 -16.40
N VAL A 26 -9.63 17.66 -15.63
CA VAL A 26 -9.86 16.28 -16.08
C VAL A 26 -11.24 15.83 -15.58
N PRO A 27 -12.35 16.44 -16.05
CA PRO A 27 -13.68 16.20 -15.48
C PRO A 27 -14.17 14.75 -15.68
N GLU A 28 -13.75 14.11 -16.77
CA GLU A 28 -14.08 12.73 -17.07
C GLU A 28 -13.23 11.73 -16.26
N PRO A 29 -13.77 10.53 -15.95
CA PRO A 29 -13.00 9.45 -15.33
C PRO A 29 -11.77 9.08 -16.17
N TYR A 30 -10.62 8.94 -15.51
CA TYR A 30 -9.35 8.69 -16.19
C TYR A 30 -8.80 7.27 -15.94
N MET A 31 -8.52 6.54 -17.02
CA MET A 31 -8.08 5.14 -17.02
C MET A 31 -9.02 4.21 -16.24
N ASP A 32 -8.53 3.41 -15.28
CA ASP A 32 -9.34 2.45 -14.52
C ASP A 32 -10.43 3.12 -13.68
N GLU A 33 -10.32 4.43 -13.42
CA GLU A 33 -11.35 5.22 -12.75
C GLU A 33 -12.70 5.13 -13.47
N PHE A 34 -12.68 4.94 -14.78
CA PHE A 34 -13.88 4.72 -15.59
C PHE A 34 -14.72 3.54 -15.08
N PHE A 35 -14.09 2.39 -14.81
CA PHE A 35 -14.78 1.20 -14.30
C PHE A 35 -15.30 1.43 -12.89
N HIS A 36 -14.49 2.05 -12.02
CA HIS A 36 -14.86 2.32 -10.64
C HIS A 36 -16.02 3.32 -10.52
N VAL A 37 -15.98 4.42 -11.28
CA VAL A 37 -17.03 5.45 -11.27
C VAL A 37 -18.35 4.89 -11.81
N ARG A 38 -18.32 4.19 -12.96
CA ARG A 38 -19.53 3.61 -13.56
C ARG A 38 -20.17 2.57 -12.64
N GLN A 39 -19.38 1.68 -12.06
CA GLN A 39 -19.88 0.67 -11.12
C GLN A 39 -20.50 1.32 -9.87
N THR A 40 -19.87 2.36 -9.31
CA THR A 40 -20.46 3.10 -8.19
C THR A 40 -21.76 3.79 -8.60
N GLN A 41 -21.83 4.40 -9.78
CA GLN A 41 -23.05 5.04 -10.27
C GLN A 41 -24.21 4.05 -10.45
N ALA A 42 -23.94 2.83 -10.90
CA ALA A 42 -24.95 1.77 -10.97
C ALA A 42 -25.52 1.44 -9.57
N TYR A 43 -24.65 1.28 -8.57
CA TYR A 43 -25.06 1.07 -7.18
C TYR A 43 -25.80 2.28 -6.61
N CYS A 44 -25.38 3.50 -6.93
CA CYS A 44 -26.09 4.71 -6.54
C CYS A 44 -27.50 4.78 -7.11
N ALA A 45 -27.71 4.30 -8.34
CA ALA A 45 -29.02 4.19 -8.96
C ALA A 45 -29.87 3.01 -8.44
N GLY A 46 -29.34 2.21 -7.51
CA GLY A 46 -30.04 1.06 -6.93
C GLY A 46 -29.93 -0.22 -7.75
N ARG A 47 -29.08 -0.26 -8.78
CA ARG A 47 -28.82 -1.44 -9.60
C ARG A 47 -27.73 -2.30 -8.95
N TRP A 48 -28.07 -2.92 -7.82
CA TRP A 48 -27.12 -3.68 -6.99
C TRP A 48 -26.64 -5.00 -7.61
N ALA A 49 -27.38 -5.53 -8.58
CA ALA A 49 -27.03 -6.77 -9.28
C ALA A 49 -26.15 -6.56 -10.53
N GLU A 50 -25.92 -5.31 -10.94
CA GLU A 50 -25.07 -4.98 -12.09
C GLU A 50 -23.60 -5.08 -11.69
N TRP A 51 -22.79 -5.78 -12.48
CA TRP A 51 -21.35 -5.91 -12.24
C TRP A 51 -20.55 -5.83 -13.54
N ASP A 52 -19.57 -4.92 -13.58
CA ASP A 52 -18.65 -4.82 -14.70
C ASP A 52 -17.62 -5.98 -14.64
N PRO A 53 -17.56 -6.86 -15.66
CA PRO A 53 -16.65 -8.00 -15.67
C PRO A 53 -15.17 -7.61 -15.72
N LYS A 54 -14.83 -6.35 -16.01
CA LYS A 54 -13.45 -5.84 -15.97
C LYS A 54 -12.96 -5.47 -14.58
N ILE A 55 -13.83 -5.45 -13.59
CA ILE A 55 -13.45 -5.18 -12.21
C ILE A 55 -12.89 -6.43 -11.54
N THR A 56 -11.65 -6.35 -11.10
CA THR A 56 -10.94 -7.45 -10.42
C THR A 56 -11.14 -7.46 -8.91
N THR A 57 -11.58 -6.35 -8.32
CA THR A 57 -11.72 -6.16 -6.87
C THR A 57 -13.13 -6.46 -6.38
N PHE A 58 -13.28 -6.64 -5.08
CA PHE A 58 -14.58 -6.74 -4.43
C PHE A 58 -15.33 -5.38 -4.40
N PRO A 59 -16.65 -5.36 -4.14
CA PRO A 59 -17.50 -4.16 -4.28
C PRO A 59 -17.29 -3.07 -3.21
N GLY A 60 -16.37 -3.25 -2.26
CA GLY A 60 -16.28 -2.40 -1.07
C GLY A 60 -16.11 -0.91 -1.36
N LEU A 61 -15.28 -0.54 -2.34
CA LEU A 61 -15.13 0.87 -2.75
C LEU A 61 -16.45 1.46 -3.25
N TYR A 62 -17.23 0.67 -4.00
CA TYR A 62 -18.46 1.12 -4.63
C TYR A 62 -19.59 1.25 -3.63
N LEU A 63 -19.62 0.39 -2.60
CA LEU A 63 -20.54 0.52 -1.47
C LEU A 63 -20.24 1.79 -0.66
N ILE A 64 -18.95 2.05 -0.36
CA ILE A 64 -18.52 3.27 0.33
C ILE A 64 -18.89 4.51 -0.51
N GLY A 65 -18.56 4.49 -1.80
CA GLY A 65 -18.87 5.57 -2.73
C GLY A 65 -20.37 5.81 -2.90
N ALA A 66 -21.17 4.75 -2.95
CA ALA A 66 -22.61 4.86 -3.11
C ALA A 66 -23.29 5.44 -1.87
N LEU A 67 -22.88 5.00 -0.67
CA LEU A 67 -23.36 5.58 0.58
C LEU A 67 -23.00 7.06 0.68
N ALA A 68 -21.72 7.40 0.48
CA ALA A 68 -21.25 8.78 0.58
C ALA A 68 -21.84 9.67 -0.51
N GLY A 69 -21.91 9.21 -1.75
CA GLY A 69 -22.47 9.96 -2.87
C GLY A 69 -23.97 10.22 -2.73
N ARG A 70 -24.75 9.26 -2.22
CA ARG A 70 -26.17 9.47 -1.88
C ARG A 70 -26.33 10.48 -0.74
N ALA A 71 -25.49 10.41 0.29
CA ALA A 71 -25.50 11.38 1.39
C ALA A 71 -25.17 12.80 0.89
N VAL A 72 -24.15 12.96 0.05
CA VAL A 72 -23.79 14.24 -0.57
C VAL A 72 -24.92 14.76 -1.45
N ARG A 73 -25.56 13.92 -2.27
CA ARG A 73 -26.72 14.31 -3.09
C ARG A 73 -27.88 14.79 -2.22
N ALA A 74 -28.18 14.10 -1.12
CA ALA A 74 -29.24 14.48 -0.19
C ALA A 74 -28.93 15.83 0.48
N ALA A 75 -27.70 16.02 0.96
CA ALA A 75 -27.26 17.27 1.57
C ALA A 75 -27.29 18.44 0.57
N ALA A 76 -26.83 18.23 -0.66
CA ALA A 76 -26.89 19.23 -1.73
C ALA A 76 -28.34 19.60 -2.08
N ALA A 77 -29.23 18.61 -2.20
CA ALA A 77 -30.65 18.85 -2.45
C ALA A 77 -31.31 19.66 -1.31
N ALA A 78 -30.98 19.34 -0.05
CA ALA A 78 -31.43 20.12 1.11
C ALA A 78 -30.93 21.57 1.10
N ALA A 79 -29.77 21.82 0.48
CA ALA A 79 -29.21 23.15 0.28
C ALA A 79 -29.67 23.83 -1.03
N GLY A 80 -30.60 23.25 -1.78
CA GLY A 80 -31.08 23.80 -3.07
C GLY A 80 -30.07 23.67 -4.22
N VAL A 81 -29.02 22.85 -4.08
CA VAL A 81 -27.95 22.66 -5.07
C VAL A 81 -28.16 21.36 -5.84
N HIS A 82 -28.18 21.43 -7.17
CA HIS A 82 -28.22 20.25 -8.02
C HIS A 82 -26.81 19.67 -8.24
N THR A 83 -26.60 18.40 -7.89
CA THR A 83 -25.33 17.68 -8.13
C THR A 83 -25.57 16.28 -8.72
N PRO A 84 -24.90 15.85 -9.81
CA PRO A 84 -25.13 14.51 -10.36
C PRO A 84 -24.95 13.41 -9.31
N LEU A 85 -25.86 12.42 -9.30
CA LEU A 85 -25.81 11.31 -8.35
C LEU A 85 -24.51 10.53 -8.55
N CYS A 86 -23.62 10.58 -7.56
CA CYS A 86 -22.31 9.94 -7.62
C CYS A 86 -21.49 10.35 -8.85
N GLY A 87 -21.56 11.64 -9.21
CA GLY A 87 -20.69 12.19 -10.26
C GLY A 87 -19.21 12.03 -9.91
N THR A 88 -18.36 11.94 -10.94
CA THR A 88 -16.91 11.74 -10.83
C THR A 88 -16.26 12.66 -9.80
N GLY A 89 -16.60 13.95 -9.83
CA GLY A 89 -16.05 14.92 -8.89
C GLY A 89 -16.41 14.65 -7.42
N VAL A 90 -17.63 14.20 -7.14
CA VAL A 90 -18.05 13.79 -5.78
C VAL A 90 -17.27 12.56 -5.34
N LEU A 91 -17.12 11.56 -6.21
CA LEU A 91 -16.40 10.33 -5.87
C LEU A 91 -14.90 10.59 -5.65
N ARG A 92 -14.27 11.50 -6.39
CA ARG A 92 -12.90 11.94 -6.11
C ARG A 92 -12.77 12.68 -4.78
N TRP A 93 -13.78 13.47 -4.38
CA TRP A 93 -13.83 14.03 -3.03
C TRP A 93 -14.02 12.96 -1.94
N VAL A 94 -14.73 11.87 -2.23
CA VAL A 94 -14.77 10.69 -1.35
C VAL A 94 -13.37 10.08 -1.20
N SER A 95 -12.62 9.89 -2.30
CA SER A 95 -11.21 9.47 -2.23
C SER A 95 -10.36 10.42 -1.41
N ALA A 96 -10.50 11.73 -1.59
CA ALA A 96 -9.72 12.72 -0.85
C ALA A 96 -10.04 12.67 0.66
N ALA A 97 -11.30 12.45 1.03
CA ALA A 97 -11.72 12.29 2.41
C ALA A 97 -11.19 10.98 3.04
N LEU A 98 -11.24 9.86 2.30
CA LEU A 98 -10.63 8.59 2.71
C LEU A 98 -9.11 8.71 2.87
N GLY A 99 -8.48 9.46 1.97
CA GLY A 99 -7.11 9.89 2.08
C GLY A 99 -6.92 10.59 3.42
N ALA A 100 -7.59 11.71 3.66
CA ALA A 100 -7.42 12.48 4.89
C ALA A 100 -7.59 11.63 6.16
N ALA A 101 -8.49 10.64 6.14
CA ALA A 101 -8.68 9.67 7.21
C ALA A 101 -7.50 8.70 7.42
N CYS A 102 -6.61 8.51 6.44
CA CYS A 102 -5.39 7.73 6.60
C CYS A 102 -4.37 8.41 7.54
N LEU A 103 -4.35 9.75 7.65
CA LEU A 103 -3.43 10.47 8.55
C LEU A 103 -3.51 9.99 10.01
N PRO A 104 -4.70 9.97 10.66
CA PRO A 104 -4.80 9.46 12.03
C PRO A 104 -4.49 7.96 12.13
N ALA A 105 -4.79 7.16 11.10
CA ALA A 105 -4.42 5.74 11.07
C ALA A 105 -2.89 5.56 11.04
N MET A 106 -2.20 6.23 10.12
CA MET A 106 -0.74 6.26 10.01
C MET A 106 -0.09 6.72 11.32
N LEU A 107 -0.59 7.82 11.92
CA LEU A 107 -0.07 8.32 13.20
C LEU A 107 -0.25 7.30 14.32
N SER A 108 -1.37 6.60 14.36
CA SER A 108 -1.61 5.55 15.34
C SER A 108 -0.62 4.40 15.19
N VAL A 109 -0.41 3.91 13.97
CA VAL A 109 0.55 2.82 13.70
C VAL A 109 1.97 3.26 14.06
N ALA A 110 2.37 4.47 13.67
CA ALA A 110 3.69 5.01 14.02
C ALA A 110 3.90 5.05 15.54
N ARG A 111 2.92 5.54 16.31
CA ARG A 111 3.01 5.60 17.77
C ARG A 111 3.16 4.22 18.42
N PHE A 112 2.47 3.20 17.91
CA PHE A 112 2.61 1.83 18.42
C PHE A 112 3.96 1.22 18.07
N ALA A 113 4.39 1.35 16.81
CA ALA A 113 5.55 0.63 16.31
C ALA A 113 6.89 1.19 16.78
N GLY A 114 6.97 2.50 17.06
CA GLY A 114 8.23 3.17 17.38
C GLY A 114 8.13 4.25 18.44
N GLY A 115 7.04 4.30 19.21
CA GLY A 115 6.82 5.31 20.25
C GLY A 115 6.42 6.70 19.72
N VAL A 116 6.26 7.65 20.64
CA VAL A 116 5.79 9.02 20.34
C VAL A 116 6.84 9.89 19.62
N PRO A 117 8.14 9.90 20.02
CA PRO A 117 9.15 10.71 19.34
C PRO A 117 9.31 10.32 17.87
N GLY A 118 9.26 11.29 16.95
CA GLY A 118 9.42 11.06 15.50
C GLY A 118 8.23 10.37 14.82
N ALA A 119 7.13 10.09 15.52
CA ALA A 119 5.91 9.53 14.92
C ALA A 119 5.29 10.48 13.88
N GLN A 120 5.30 11.79 14.15
CA GLN A 120 4.80 12.81 13.22
C GLN A 120 5.61 12.83 11.93
N THR A 121 6.94 12.79 12.03
CA THR A 121 7.82 12.79 10.85
C THR A 121 7.58 11.58 9.95
N ALA A 122 7.50 10.37 10.53
CA ALA A 122 7.17 9.17 9.75
C ALA A 122 5.76 9.23 9.15
N THR A 123 4.80 9.78 9.89
CA THR A 123 3.43 10.00 9.38
C THR A 123 3.45 10.96 8.20
N THR A 124 4.17 12.07 8.28
CA THR A 124 4.29 13.05 7.20
C THR A 124 4.95 12.44 5.96
N LEU A 125 6.02 11.66 6.13
CA LEU A 125 6.67 10.95 5.01
C LEU A 125 5.75 9.90 4.38
N ALA A 126 5.08 9.08 5.20
CA ALA A 126 4.12 8.09 4.76
C ALA A 126 2.95 8.74 3.99
N TRP A 127 2.44 9.84 4.51
CA TRP A 127 1.36 10.62 3.90
C TRP A 127 1.76 11.23 2.56
N LEU A 128 2.97 11.82 2.49
CA LEU A 128 3.52 12.41 1.28
C LEU A 128 4.07 11.39 0.29
N LEU A 129 4.04 10.08 0.59
CA LEU A 129 4.51 9.05 -0.34
C LEU A 129 3.82 9.25 -1.70
N PRO A 130 4.56 9.47 -2.81
CA PRO A 130 3.94 9.88 -4.07
C PRO A 130 2.88 8.91 -4.61
N THR A 131 3.11 7.61 -4.46
CA THR A 131 2.18 6.54 -4.87
C THR A 131 0.94 6.43 -3.99
N HIS A 132 0.91 7.11 -2.85
CA HIS A 132 -0.30 7.24 -2.01
C HIS A 132 -1.00 8.56 -2.29
N MET A 133 -0.25 9.67 -2.23
CA MET A 133 -0.80 11.02 -2.32
C MET A 133 -1.44 11.31 -3.69
N PHE A 134 -0.87 10.79 -4.79
CA PHE A 134 -1.44 11.00 -6.12
C PHE A 134 -2.85 10.39 -6.25
N PHE A 135 -3.07 9.20 -5.67
CA PHE A 135 -4.37 8.54 -5.76
C PHE A 135 -5.41 9.12 -4.79
N ASN A 136 -5.07 10.05 -3.91
CA ASN A 136 -6.05 10.77 -3.09
C ASN A 136 -7.03 11.61 -3.93
N SER A 137 -6.63 12.02 -5.15
CA SER A 137 -7.45 12.85 -6.03
C SER A 137 -8.05 12.08 -7.21
N LEU A 138 -7.90 10.74 -7.24
CA LEU A 138 -8.52 9.84 -8.21
C LEU A 138 -9.35 8.77 -7.50
N TYR A 139 -10.40 8.27 -8.15
CA TYR A 139 -11.32 7.30 -7.56
C TYR A 139 -10.88 5.85 -7.80
N TYR A 140 -9.89 5.42 -7.01
CA TYR A 140 -9.29 4.09 -7.03
C TYR A 140 -9.45 3.36 -5.69
N THR A 141 -9.27 2.04 -5.70
CA THR A 141 -9.36 1.20 -4.49
C THR A 141 -8.17 1.38 -3.53
N ASP A 142 -7.05 1.93 -4.02
CA ASP A 142 -5.79 2.10 -3.30
C ASP A 142 -5.91 2.86 -1.98
N VAL A 143 -6.61 4.00 -1.96
CA VAL A 143 -6.70 4.87 -0.78
C VAL A 143 -7.56 4.21 0.31
N ALA A 144 -8.73 3.68 -0.08
CA ALA A 144 -9.59 2.92 0.83
C ALA A 144 -8.87 1.69 1.42
N SER A 145 -8.09 1.00 0.58
CA SER A 145 -7.27 -0.14 0.98
C SER A 145 -6.25 0.23 2.06
N VAL A 146 -5.50 1.32 1.87
CA VAL A 146 -4.53 1.84 2.85
C VAL A 146 -5.23 2.19 4.16
N LEU A 147 -6.34 2.94 4.10
CA LEU A 147 -7.08 3.34 5.30
C LEU A 147 -7.49 2.13 6.13
N LEU A 148 -8.12 1.14 5.50
CA LEU A 148 -8.70 0.00 6.21
C LEU A 148 -7.63 -0.95 6.75
N VAL A 149 -6.55 -1.21 6.00
CA VAL A 149 -5.44 -2.04 6.48
C VAL A 149 -4.71 -1.38 7.65
N LEU A 150 -4.41 -0.08 7.58
CA LEU A 150 -3.74 0.63 8.69
C LEU A 150 -4.66 0.78 9.90
N SER A 151 -5.96 1.00 9.68
CA SER A 151 -6.95 1.07 10.75
C SER A 151 -7.12 -0.28 11.45
N MET A 152 -7.20 -1.38 10.69
CA MET A 152 -7.21 -2.75 11.23
C MET A 152 -6.00 -2.97 12.13
N TYR A 153 -4.79 -2.70 11.63
CA TYR A 153 -3.56 -2.87 12.39
C TYR A 153 -3.55 -1.99 13.67
N ALA A 154 -3.94 -0.72 13.56
CA ALA A 154 -4.01 0.18 14.71
C ALA A 154 -5.02 -0.27 15.78
N LEU A 155 -6.22 -0.72 15.37
CA LEU A 155 -7.26 -1.24 16.26
C LEU A 155 -6.81 -2.55 16.93
N SER A 156 -6.12 -3.39 16.17
CA SER A 156 -5.52 -4.64 16.63
C SER A 156 -4.48 -4.37 17.74
N ARG A 157 -3.57 -3.42 17.54
CA ARG A 157 -2.60 -3.00 18.58
C ARG A 157 -3.26 -2.35 19.80
N ARG A 158 -4.40 -1.69 19.63
CA ARG A 158 -5.25 -1.17 20.73
C ARG A 158 -6.07 -2.26 21.45
N LYS A 159 -5.94 -3.52 21.05
CA LYS A 159 -6.73 -4.65 21.55
C LYS A 159 -8.24 -4.49 21.33
N GLN A 160 -8.66 -3.63 20.39
CA GLN A 160 -10.05 -3.49 19.96
C GLN A 160 -10.38 -4.54 18.88
N ARG A 161 -10.29 -5.82 19.27
CA ARG A 161 -10.25 -6.97 18.35
C ARG A 161 -11.49 -7.09 17.45
N ALA A 162 -12.67 -6.77 17.97
CA ALA A 162 -13.91 -6.80 17.19
C ALA A 162 -13.90 -5.75 16.06
N LEU A 163 -13.53 -4.50 16.38
CA LEU A 163 -13.41 -3.43 15.40
C LEU A 163 -12.28 -3.70 14.39
N ALA A 164 -11.16 -4.26 14.84
CA ALA A 164 -10.11 -4.72 13.94
C ALA A 164 -10.63 -5.80 12.97
N GLY A 165 -11.45 -6.74 13.43
CA GLY A 165 -12.10 -7.74 12.57
C GLY A 165 -13.07 -7.14 11.55
N VAL A 166 -13.84 -6.11 11.92
CA VAL A 166 -14.68 -5.35 10.97
C VAL A 166 -13.80 -4.64 9.93
N ALA A 167 -12.74 -3.96 10.37
CA ALA A 167 -11.80 -3.31 9.46
C ALA A 167 -11.10 -4.32 8.53
N ALA A 168 -10.78 -5.53 9.01
CA ALA A 168 -10.22 -6.62 8.20
C ALA A 168 -11.21 -7.08 7.12
N LEU A 169 -12.47 -7.31 7.48
CA LEU A 169 -13.53 -7.67 6.52
C LEU A 169 -13.70 -6.59 5.45
N LEU A 170 -13.77 -5.33 5.86
CA LEU A 170 -13.90 -4.20 4.95
C LEU A 170 -12.65 -4.05 4.06
N ALA A 171 -11.45 -4.25 4.60
CA ALA A 171 -10.21 -4.19 3.84
C ALA A 171 -10.21 -5.25 2.73
N VAL A 172 -10.51 -6.51 3.04
CA VAL A 172 -10.64 -7.57 2.04
C VAL A 172 -11.76 -7.23 1.05
N GLY A 173 -12.90 -6.75 1.53
CA GLY A 173 -14.03 -6.32 0.71
C GLY A 173 -13.72 -5.16 -0.25
N VAL A 174 -12.67 -4.38 -0.01
CA VAL A 174 -12.18 -3.35 -0.95
C VAL A 174 -11.14 -3.94 -1.92
N ARG A 175 -10.20 -4.76 -1.43
CA ARG A 175 -9.20 -5.45 -2.26
C ARG A 175 -8.82 -6.80 -1.67
N GLN A 176 -8.72 -7.77 -2.55
CA GLN A 176 -8.43 -9.17 -2.23
C GLN A 176 -7.03 -9.36 -1.63
N THR A 177 -6.04 -8.65 -2.17
CA THR A 177 -4.65 -8.68 -1.70
C THR A 177 -4.51 -8.21 -0.25
N ASN A 178 -5.50 -7.49 0.30
CA ASN A 178 -5.51 -7.13 1.72
C ASN A 178 -5.60 -8.33 2.66
N ALA A 179 -6.07 -9.50 2.19
CA ALA A 179 -6.08 -10.73 2.99
C ALA A 179 -4.67 -11.09 3.49
N ILE A 180 -3.62 -10.78 2.72
CA ILE A 180 -2.22 -10.97 3.10
C ILE A 180 -1.89 -10.11 4.33
N TRP A 181 -2.37 -8.87 4.36
CA TRP A 181 -2.13 -7.95 5.47
C TRP A 181 -2.99 -8.27 6.70
N VAL A 182 -4.17 -8.86 6.51
CA VAL A 182 -4.96 -9.46 7.61
C VAL A 182 -4.19 -10.62 8.24
N ALA A 183 -3.59 -11.50 7.43
CA ALA A 183 -2.77 -12.60 7.92
C ALA A 183 -1.50 -12.10 8.63
N PHE A 184 -0.87 -11.04 8.11
CA PHE A 184 0.24 -10.38 8.77
C PHE A 184 -0.15 -9.83 10.15
N ASP A 185 -1.23 -9.07 10.27
CA ASP A 185 -1.68 -8.53 11.56
C ASP A 185 -2.04 -9.63 12.57
N LEU A 186 -2.72 -10.69 12.11
CA LEU A 186 -2.99 -11.88 12.91
C LEU A 186 -1.69 -12.54 13.40
N GLY A 187 -0.68 -12.64 12.53
CA GLY A 187 0.63 -13.16 12.89
C GLY A 187 1.30 -12.33 13.99
N VAL A 188 1.32 -11.01 13.84
CA VAL A 188 1.87 -10.10 14.87
C VAL A 188 1.08 -10.20 16.18
N ALA A 189 -0.25 -10.29 16.11
CA ALA A 189 -1.09 -10.51 17.29
C ALA A 189 -0.81 -11.86 17.96
N ALA A 190 -0.63 -12.93 17.19
CA ALA A 190 -0.33 -14.27 17.71
C ALA A 190 1.02 -14.29 18.44
N LEU A 191 2.05 -13.61 17.92
CA LEU A 191 3.34 -13.47 18.62
C LEU A 191 3.16 -12.86 20.02
N GLU A 192 2.33 -11.82 20.14
CA GLU A 192 2.04 -11.18 21.44
C GLU A 192 1.27 -12.11 22.38
N GLU A 193 0.26 -12.84 21.89
CA GLU A 193 -0.55 -13.77 22.71
C GLU A 193 0.27 -14.99 23.17
N LEU A 194 1.22 -15.44 22.35
CA LEU A 194 2.14 -16.54 22.67
C LEU A 194 3.30 -16.10 23.58
N GLY A 195 3.39 -14.81 23.92
CA GLY A 195 4.46 -14.26 24.77
C GLY A 195 5.83 -14.33 24.11
N VAL A 196 5.88 -14.32 22.76
CA VAL A 196 7.13 -14.35 22.00
C VAL A 196 7.73 -12.95 21.97
N GLY A 197 8.92 -12.81 22.56
CA GLY A 197 9.64 -11.55 22.67
C GLY A 197 10.16 -11.03 21.33
N ARG A 198 10.65 -9.80 21.35
CA ARG A 198 11.19 -9.14 20.15
C ARG A 198 12.39 -9.91 19.56
N ASP A 199 13.31 -10.35 20.41
CA ASP A 199 14.56 -10.99 20.01
C ASP A 199 14.43 -12.52 19.84
N ASP A 200 13.23 -13.04 20.09
CA ASP A 200 12.93 -14.44 19.92
C ASP A 200 12.93 -14.85 18.43
N GLY A 201 13.53 -16.01 18.17
CA GLY A 201 13.57 -16.63 16.84
C GLY A 201 12.51 -17.71 16.66
N CYS A 202 12.56 -18.38 15.51
CA CYS A 202 11.62 -19.45 15.16
C CYS A 202 11.62 -20.60 16.18
N LEU A 203 12.75 -20.87 16.84
CA LEU A 203 12.82 -21.91 17.88
C LEU A 203 12.01 -21.54 19.14
N ALA A 204 11.99 -20.26 19.53
CA ALA A 204 11.18 -19.79 20.65
C ALA A 204 9.68 -19.85 20.30
N LEU A 205 9.31 -19.49 19.07
CA LEU A 205 7.96 -19.69 18.55
C LEU A 205 7.56 -21.17 18.55
N ALA A 206 8.41 -22.05 18.03
CA ALA A 206 8.16 -23.49 18.01
C ALA A 206 8.02 -24.04 19.43
N ARG A 207 8.88 -23.63 20.36
CA ARG A 207 8.77 -24.01 21.78
C ARG A 207 7.47 -23.51 22.39
N ALA A 208 7.08 -22.26 22.14
CA ALA A 208 5.83 -21.70 22.64
C ALA A 208 4.60 -22.46 22.11
N ALA A 209 4.61 -22.84 20.83
CA ALA A 209 3.55 -23.63 20.20
C ALA A 209 3.52 -25.10 20.66
N LEU A 210 4.70 -25.67 20.97
CA LEU A 210 4.85 -27.05 21.44
C LEU A 210 4.71 -27.20 22.97
N ARG A 211 4.54 -26.11 23.72
CA ARG A 211 4.16 -26.20 25.13
C ARG A 211 2.86 -27.02 25.17
N ARG A 212 2.81 -28.05 26.04
CA ARG A 212 1.59 -28.87 26.23
C ARG A 212 0.41 -28.10 26.83
N ASP A 213 0.57 -26.79 27.02
CA ASP A 213 -0.48 -25.86 27.39
C ASP A 213 -1.12 -25.30 26.11
N ALA A 214 -2.33 -25.77 25.79
CA ALA A 214 -3.10 -25.28 24.65
C ALA A 214 -3.69 -23.88 24.88
N GLY A 215 -3.60 -23.32 26.10
CA GLY A 215 -4.21 -22.05 26.49
C GLY A 215 -3.85 -20.87 25.59
N PRO A 216 -2.57 -20.61 25.28
CA PRO A 216 -2.17 -19.51 24.39
C PRO A 216 -2.66 -19.67 22.95
N LEU A 217 -2.64 -20.88 22.39
CA LEU A 217 -3.16 -21.15 21.05
C LEU A 217 -4.68 -21.00 21.00
N LEU A 218 -5.38 -21.52 22.02
CA LEU A 218 -6.82 -21.33 22.17
C LEU A 218 -7.17 -19.84 22.33
N ALA A 219 -6.36 -19.08 23.06
CA ALA A 219 -6.52 -17.64 23.20
C ALA A 219 -6.41 -16.94 21.85
N VAL A 220 -5.47 -17.33 20.98
CA VAL A 220 -5.41 -16.82 19.61
C VAL A 220 -6.70 -17.12 18.86
N CYS A 221 -7.15 -18.39 18.86
CA CYS A 221 -8.37 -18.80 18.16
C CYS A 221 -9.62 -18.05 18.64
N VAL A 222 -9.82 -17.92 19.95
CA VAL A 222 -11.00 -17.29 20.54
C VAL A 222 -10.96 -15.77 20.38
N ARG A 223 -9.83 -15.15 20.69
CA ARG A 223 -9.70 -13.68 20.70
C ARG A 223 -9.62 -13.09 19.30
N TRP A 224 -9.08 -13.84 18.34
CA TRP A 224 -8.88 -13.40 16.95
C TRP A 224 -9.78 -14.14 15.96
N ARG A 225 -10.87 -14.75 16.44
CA ARG A 225 -11.87 -15.46 15.61
C ARG A 225 -12.37 -14.66 14.41
N ALA A 226 -12.48 -13.33 14.53
CA ALA A 226 -12.93 -12.48 13.43
C ALA A 226 -11.91 -12.41 12.27
N HIS A 227 -10.61 -12.32 12.59
CA HIS A 227 -9.56 -12.33 11.55
C HIS A 227 -9.48 -13.71 10.90
N LEU A 228 -9.55 -14.77 11.72
CA LEU A 228 -9.59 -16.15 11.24
C LEU A 228 -10.79 -16.40 10.33
N ALA A 229 -11.99 -15.90 10.69
CA ALA A 229 -13.18 -16.01 9.87
C ALA A 229 -13.04 -15.26 8.53
N VAL A 230 -12.45 -14.07 8.53
CA VAL A 230 -12.17 -13.31 7.29
C VAL A 230 -11.20 -14.07 6.38
N LEU A 231 -10.12 -14.62 6.93
CA LEU A 231 -9.13 -15.40 6.17
C LEU A 231 -9.71 -16.72 5.66
N ALA A 232 -10.48 -17.43 6.48
CA ALA A 232 -11.16 -18.66 6.08
C ALA A 232 -12.21 -18.40 5.00
N GLY A 233 -13.00 -17.32 5.14
CA GLY A 233 -13.96 -16.90 4.12
C GLY A 233 -13.28 -16.51 2.81
N PHE A 234 -12.14 -15.81 2.87
CA PHE A 234 -11.36 -15.48 1.68
C PHE A 234 -10.77 -16.75 1.03
N ALA A 235 -10.25 -17.69 1.80
CA ALA A 235 -9.75 -18.97 1.29
C ALA A 235 -10.85 -19.80 0.63
N ALA A 236 -12.04 -19.87 1.25
CA ALA A 236 -13.22 -20.52 0.69
C ALA A 236 -13.65 -19.85 -0.62
N PHE A 237 -13.63 -18.51 -0.67
CA PHE A 237 -13.86 -17.76 -1.90
C PHE A 237 -12.85 -18.11 -2.99
N VAL A 238 -11.53 -18.09 -2.70
CA VAL A 238 -10.50 -18.42 -3.70
C VAL A 238 -10.69 -19.83 -4.25
N TYR A 239 -11.00 -20.79 -3.38
CA TYR A 239 -11.29 -22.17 -3.78
C TYR A 239 -12.52 -22.26 -4.67
N ALA A 240 -13.65 -21.67 -4.27
CA ALA A 240 -14.89 -21.70 -5.04
C ALA A 240 -14.82 -20.90 -6.35
N ASN A 241 -14.05 -19.81 -6.35
CA ASN A 241 -13.89 -18.91 -7.50
C ASN A 241 -12.83 -19.41 -8.50
N GLY A 242 -11.97 -20.35 -8.11
CA GLY A 242 -10.87 -20.84 -8.94
C GLY A 242 -9.78 -19.81 -9.20
N GLY A 243 -9.68 -18.77 -8.37
CA GLY A 243 -8.75 -17.67 -8.58
C GLY A 243 -8.92 -16.56 -7.56
N VAL A 244 -7.91 -15.69 -7.49
CA VAL A 244 -7.95 -14.56 -6.56
C VAL A 244 -8.91 -13.51 -7.09
N THR A 245 -8.82 -13.04 -8.34
CA THR A 245 -9.64 -11.93 -8.88
C THR A 245 -11.13 -12.24 -9.05
N VAL A 246 -11.98 -11.24 -8.80
CA VAL A 246 -13.44 -11.34 -8.98
C VAL A 246 -13.79 -11.40 -10.47
N GLY A 247 -13.31 -10.42 -11.23
CA GLY A 247 -13.43 -10.32 -12.69
C GLY A 247 -12.08 -10.29 -13.40
N ASP A 248 -12.12 -10.12 -14.72
CA ASP A 248 -10.97 -10.04 -15.64
C ASP A 248 -9.86 -11.09 -15.40
N LYS A 249 -10.26 -12.33 -15.07
CA LYS A 249 -9.36 -13.42 -14.64
C LYS A 249 -8.21 -13.69 -15.61
N GLY A 250 -8.49 -13.71 -16.92
CA GLY A 250 -7.47 -14.02 -17.93
C GLY A 250 -6.30 -13.03 -18.01
N ASN A 251 -6.48 -11.78 -17.56
CA ASN A 251 -5.39 -10.79 -17.51
C ASN A 251 -4.73 -10.69 -16.13
N HIS A 252 -5.24 -11.43 -15.15
CA HIS A 252 -4.83 -11.34 -13.74
C HIS A 252 -4.54 -12.72 -13.14
N GLU A 253 -4.14 -13.66 -13.99
CA GLU A 253 -3.68 -14.97 -13.54
C GLU A 253 -2.41 -14.81 -12.68
N PRO A 254 -2.37 -15.41 -11.48
CA PRO A 254 -1.19 -15.37 -10.63
C PRO A 254 0.01 -15.97 -11.36
N VAL A 255 1.14 -15.26 -11.31
CA VAL A 255 2.38 -15.76 -11.88
C VAL A 255 3.50 -15.76 -10.84
N ALA A 256 4.49 -16.65 -10.98
CA ALA A 256 5.68 -16.59 -10.12
C ALA A 256 6.66 -15.51 -10.62
N HIS A 257 6.41 -14.23 -10.33
CA HIS A 257 7.28 -13.10 -10.72
C HIS A 257 8.21 -12.70 -9.57
N VAL A 258 9.14 -13.59 -9.18
CA VAL A 258 10.03 -13.39 -8.02
C VAL A 258 10.90 -12.12 -8.15
N ALA A 259 11.24 -11.71 -9.38
CA ALA A 259 11.92 -10.45 -9.67
C ALA A 259 11.22 -9.21 -9.08
N GLN A 260 9.90 -9.25 -8.87
CA GLN A 260 9.15 -8.19 -8.20
C GLN A 260 9.67 -7.90 -6.79
N LEU A 261 10.19 -8.89 -6.08
CA LEU A 261 10.78 -8.67 -4.76
C LEU A 261 12.05 -7.80 -4.86
N CYS A 262 12.84 -7.98 -5.91
CA CYS A 262 14.02 -7.15 -6.19
C CYS A 262 13.60 -5.70 -6.52
N TYR A 263 12.60 -5.52 -7.40
CA TYR A 263 12.08 -4.21 -7.77
C TYR A 263 11.45 -3.48 -6.58
N ALA A 264 10.62 -4.18 -5.80
CA ALA A 264 10.00 -3.64 -4.60
C ALA A 264 11.04 -3.28 -3.54
N GLY A 265 12.05 -4.14 -3.30
CA GLY A 265 13.14 -3.86 -2.37
C GLY A 265 13.92 -2.59 -2.76
N ALA A 266 14.28 -2.45 -4.04
CA ALA A 266 14.92 -1.24 -4.55
C ALA A 266 14.04 -0.01 -4.42
N PHE A 267 12.76 -0.11 -4.76
CA PHE A 267 11.81 0.99 -4.62
C PHE A 267 11.65 1.44 -3.17
N ILE A 268 11.41 0.50 -2.24
CA ILE A 268 11.32 0.78 -0.80
C ILE A 268 12.62 1.44 -0.31
N CYS A 269 13.77 0.89 -0.68
CA CYS A 269 15.06 1.46 -0.29
C CYS A 269 15.25 2.89 -0.82
N LEU A 270 14.91 3.15 -2.09
CA LEU A 270 14.99 4.47 -2.71
C LEU A 270 14.11 5.50 -1.96
N VAL A 271 12.84 5.18 -1.71
CA VAL A 271 11.91 6.12 -1.06
C VAL A 271 12.22 6.31 0.43
N THR A 272 12.83 5.32 1.08
CA THR A 272 13.26 5.39 2.48
C THR A 272 14.69 5.89 2.66
N LEU A 273 15.47 6.08 1.58
CA LEU A 273 16.88 6.46 1.65
C LEU A 273 17.13 7.71 2.53
N PRO A 274 16.31 8.78 2.45
CA PRO A 274 16.51 9.97 3.29
C PRO A 274 16.37 9.71 4.80
N ILE A 275 15.67 8.65 5.22
CA ILE A 275 15.52 8.28 6.63
C ILE A 275 16.39 7.09 7.05
N ALA A 276 16.77 6.23 6.10
CA ALA A 276 17.61 5.06 6.33
C ALA A 276 19.12 5.33 6.15
N TRP A 277 19.50 6.53 5.70
CA TRP A 277 20.88 6.92 5.36
C TRP A 277 21.93 6.58 6.44
N PRO A 278 21.71 6.83 7.75
CA PRO A 278 22.73 6.50 8.75
C PRO A 278 23.01 4.99 8.88
N ALA A 279 21.99 4.15 8.68
CA ALA A 279 22.15 2.68 8.67
C ALA A 279 22.83 2.19 7.37
N ALA A 280 22.74 2.97 6.28
CA ALA A 280 23.37 2.67 5.00
C ALA A 280 24.90 2.85 5.01
N GLN A 281 25.46 3.60 5.95
CA GLN A 281 26.90 3.90 6.04
C GLN A 281 27.75 2.86 6.78
N ARG A 282 27.17 1.77 7.32
CA ARG A 282 27.95 0.76 8.05
C ARG A 282 28.91 0.02 7.10
N PRO A 283 30.23 -0.02 7.38
CA PRO A 283 31.23 -0.62 6.49
C PRO A 283 31.04 -2.14 6.36
N ALA A 284 31.21 -2.64 5.14
CA ALA A 284 31.03 -4.05 4.82
C ALA A 284 32.07 -4.93 5.52
N ARG A 285 31.66 -5.61 6.59
CA ARG A 285 32.46 -6.68 7.24
C ARG A 285 32.42 -7.94 6.36
N ARG A 286 33.35 -8.89 6.56
CA ARG A 286 33.37 -10.18 5.82
C ARG A 286 32.01 -10.92 5.84
N ARG A 287 31.28 -10.86 6.95
CA ARG A 287 29.92 -11.42 7.07
C ARG A 287 28.90 -10.71 6.16
N GLU A 288 29.05 -9.41 5.93
CA GLU A 288 28.18 -8.64 5.02
C GLU A 288 28.48 -8.98 3.56
N ALA A 289 29.75 -9.18 3.19
CA ALA A 289 30.12 -9.65 1.86
C ALA A 289 29.50 -11.02 1.53
N ALA A 290 29.56 -11.98 2.46
CA ALA A 290 28.91 -13.29 2.28
C ALA A 290 27.39 -13.17 2.13
N ARG A 291 26.72 -12.33 2.94
CA ARG A 291 25.27 -12.06 2.81
C ARG A 291 24.94 -11.45 1.45
N LEU A 292 25.73 -10.47 0.99
CA LEU A 292 25.57 -9.83 -0.32
C LEU A 292 25.73 -10.83 -1.46
N LEU A 293 26.69 -11.76 -1.38
CA LEU A 293 26.86 -12.81 -2.38
C LEU A 293 25.66 -13.77 -2.42
N VAL A 294 25.16 -14.21 -1.27
CA VAL A 294 24.00 -15.14 -1.20
C VAL A 294 22.73 -14.45 -1.71
N VAL A 295 22.43 -13.25 -1.21
CA VAL A 295 21.24 -12.50 -1.66
C VAL A 295 21.40 -12.04 -3.11
N GLY A 296 22.62 -11.70 -3.54
CA GLY A 296 22.97 -11.38 -4.93
C GLY A 296 22.74 -12.54 -5.87
N ALA A 297 23.16 -13.76 -5.49
CA ALA A 297 22.88 -14.97 -6.25
C ALA A 297 21.37 -15.23 -6.35
N ALA A 298 20.63 -15.10 -5.24
CA ALA A 298 19.18 -15.24 -5.25
C ALA A 298 18.49 -14.19 -6.14
N CYS A 299 18.92 -12.93 -6.09
CA CYS A 299 18.41 -11.86 -6.97
C CYS A 299 18.76 -12.15 -8.44
N ALA A 300 19.99 -12.58 -8.74
CA ALA A 300 20.40 -12.96 -10.09
C ALA A 300 19.52 -14.08 -10.67
N LEU A 301 19.24 -15.11 -9.88
CA LEU A 301 18.36 -16.21 -10.27
C LEU A 301 16.91 -15.71 -10.46
N ALA A 302 16.39 -14.90 -9.54
CA ALA A 302 15.05 -14.32 -9.64
C ALA A 302 14.90 -13.47 -10.92
N ILE A 303 15.86 -12.59 -11.20
CA ILE A 303 15.88 -11.77 -12.41
C ILE A 303 15.99 -12.65 -13.66
N LYS A 304 16.97 -13.57 -13.72
CA LYS A 304 17.21 -14.41 -14.89
C LYS A 304 16.00 -15.27 -15.28
N TYR A 305 15.30 -15.85 -14.30
CA TYR A 305 14.25 -16.84 -14.56
C TYR A 305 12.82 -16.30 -14.47
N THR A 306 12.60 -15.14 -13.84
CA THR A 306 11.24 -14.66 -13.59
C THR A 306 10.97 -13.23 -14.01
N ALA A 307 11.99 -12.42 -14.30
CA ALA A 307 11.80 -11.06 -14.79
C ALA A 307 11.09 -11.11 -16.15
N ARG A 308 9.97 -10.42 -16.25
CA ARG A 308 9.14 -10.41 -17.46
C ARG A 308 8.48 -9.06 -17.66
N ALA A 309 8.27 -8.69 -18.92
CA ALA A 309 7.45 -7.55 -19.27
C ALA A 309 5.99 -8.00 -19.41
N HIS A 310 5.08 -7.39 -18.66
CA HIS A 310 3.66 -7.61 -18.88
C HIS A 310 3.20 -6.87 -20.15
N PRO A 311 2.26 -7.41 -20.97
CA PRO A 311 1.76 -6.71 -22.15
C PRO A 311 1.22 -5.30 -21.85
N PHE A 312 0.52 -5.11 -20.72
CA PHE A 312 0.04 -3.77 -20.31
C PHE A 312 1.18 -2.80 -20.03
N LEU A 313 2.29 -3.27 -19.46
CA LEU A 313 3.48 -2.44 -19.24
C LEU A 313 4.11 -1.98 -20.56
N LEU A 314 4.03 -2.79 -21.61
CA LEU A 314 4.59 -2.46 -22.93
C LEU A 314 3.63 -1.66 -23.81
N ALA A 315 2.32 -1.78 -23.58
CA ALA A 315 1.30 -1.10 -24.35
C ALA A 315 0.97 0.31 -23.84
N ASP A 316 1.25 0.60 -22.57
CA ASP A 316 0.82 1.84 -21.92
C ASP A 316 1.98 2.76 -21.56
N ASN A 317 2.31 3.68 -22.47
CA ASN A 317 3.34 4.70 -22.23
C ASN A 317 2.88 5.87 -21.35
N ARG A 318 1.71 5.82 -20.68
CA ARG A 318 1.23 6.87 -19.77
C ARG A 318 1.79 6.74 -18.35
N HIS A 319 2.43 5.62 -18.04
CA HIS A 319 2.96 5.30 -16.70
C HIS A 319 4.48 5.48 -16.63
N TYR A 320 5.01 5.91 -15.48
CA TYR A 320 6.47 6.04 -15.30
C TYR A 320 7.19 4.69 -15.46
N THR A 321 6.53 3.60 -15.07
CA THR A 321 7.03 2.23 -15.16
C THR A 321 7.36 1.79 -16.57
N PHE A 322 6.59 2.23 -17.57
CA PHE A 322 6.87 1.97 -18.97
C PHE A 322 8.30 2.44 -19.34
N TYR A 323 8.67 3.66 -18.95
CA TYR A 323 9.98 4.23 -19.30
C TYR A 323 11.09 3.63 -18.46
N LEU A 324 10.84 3.35 -17.18
CA LEU A 324 11.79 2.67 -16.32
C LEU A 324 12.14 1.29 -16.89
N TRP A 325 11.13 0.54 -17.33
CA TRP A 325 11.31 -0.74 -17.98
C TRP A 325 12.04 -0.61 -19.30
N ARG A 326 11.52 0.21 -20.22
CA ARG A 326 12.04 0.35 -21.58
C ARG A 326 13.51 0.82 -21.63
N ARG A 327 13.91 1.72 -20.72
CA ARG A 327 15.24 2.34 -20.76
C ARG A 327 16.26 1.67 -19.85
N PHE A 328 15.84 1.03 -18.76
CA PHE A 328 16.77 0.57 -17.71
C PHE A 328 16.58 -0.90 -17.33
N LEU A 329 15.39 -1.29 -16.87
CA LEU A 329 15.18 -2.63 -16.29
C LEU A 329 15.16 -3.73 -17.37
N GLY A 330 14.52 -3.48 -18.51
CA GLY A 330 14.38 -4.44 -19.60
C GLY A 330 15.68 -4.70 -20.36
N PRO A 331 16.44 -3.67 -20.80
CA PRO A 331 17.68 -3.88 -21.55
C PRO A 331 18.84 -4.41 -20.70
N TRP A 332 18.91 -4.04 -19.41
CA TRP A 332 20.06 -4.32 -18.55
C TRP A 332 19.68 -4.99 -17.22
N PRO A 333 18.86 -6.06 -17.21
CA PRO A 333 18.23 -6.57 -15.99
C PRO A 333 19.26 -7.05 -14.95
N MET A 334 20.36 -7.63 -15.40
CA MET A 334 21.40 -8.20 -14.52
C MET A 334 22.32 -7.13 -13.91
N VAL A 335 22.46 -5.96 -14.53
CA VAL A 335 23.34 -4.87 -14.04
C VAL A 335 22.86 -4.35 -12.69
N TRP A 336 21.55 -4.44 -12.43
CA TRP A 336 20.93 -3.95 -11.20
C TRP A 336 20.96 -4.94 -10.03
N VAL A 337 21.41 -6.19 -10.24
CA VAL A 337 21.45 -7.22 -9.19
C VAL A 337 22.20 -6.79 -7.91
N PRO A 338 23.38 -6.14 -7.98
CA PRO A 338 24.07 -5.67 -6.79
C PRO A 338 23.23 -4.65 -6.00
N LEU A 339 22.53 -3.75 -6.70
CA LEU A 339 21.62 -2.78 -6.09
C LEU A 339 20.44 -3.49 -5.41
N TYR A 340 19.82 -4.47 -6.07
CA TYR A 340 18.71 -5.24 -5.49
C TYR A 340 19.11 -5.97 -4.21
N ALA A 341 20.25 -6.66 -4.24
CA ALA A 341 20.76 -7.39 -3.08
C ALA A 341 21.09 -6.45 -1.91
N TRP A 342 21.75 -5.32 -2.21
CA TRP A 342 22.03 -4.30 -1.23
C TRP A 342 20.74 -3.72 -0.63
N SER A 343 19.76 -3.36 -1.47
CA SER A 343 18.48 -2.79 -1.01
C SER A 343 17.71 -3.73 -0.09
N LEU A 344 17.61 -5.02 -0.43
CA LEU A 344 16.93 -6.01 0.41
C LEU A 344 17.63 -6.22 1.76
N LEU A 345 18.95 -6.32 1.76
CA LEU A 345 19.73 -6.47 3.00
C LEU A 345 19.63 -5.23 3.88
N ARG A 346 19.71 -4.04 3.29
CA ARG A 346 19.58 -2.78 4.04
C ARG A 346 18.18 -2.59 4.59
N LEU A 347 17.14 -2.97 3.84
CA LEU A 347 15.77 -2.96 4.35
C LEU A 347 15.61 -3.91 5.55
N TRP A 348 16.17 -5.12 5.46
CA TRP A 348 16.15 -6.10 6.56
C TRP A 348 16.88 -5.61 7.82
N ASP A 349 18.07 -5.04 7.65
CA ASP A 349 18.89 -4.55 8.75
C ASP A 349 18.30 -3.29 9.38
N TRP A 350 17.81 -2.35 8.56
CA TRP A 350 17.17 -1.10 9.01
C TRP A 350 15.90 -1.37 9.82
N LEU A 351 15.01 -2.24 9.33
CA LEU A 351 13.82 -2.64 10.10
C LEU A 351 14.21 -3.37 11.39
N GLY A 352 15.36 -4.07 11.42
CA GLY A 352 15.83 -4.82 12.58
C GLY A 352 16.21 -3.95 13.78
N GLU A 353 16.51 -2.68 13.55
CA GLU A 353 16.80 -1.74 14.63
C GLU A 353 15.56 -1.41 15.47
N ALA A 354 14.35 -1.57 14.91
CA ALA A 354 13.09 -1.31 15.59
C ALA A 354 12.22 -2.56 15.81
N GLN A 355 12.29 -3.53 14.91
CA GLN A 355 11.37 -4.67 14.87
C GLN A 355 12.07 -6.00 15.15
N GLY A 356 11.32 -6.92 15.75
CA GLY A 356 11.78 -8.27 16.06
C GLY A 356 12.08 -9.11 14.83
N HIS A 357 12.77 -10.24 15.02
CA HIS A 357 13.12 -11.13 13.92
C HIS A 357 11.87 -11.73 13.23
N LEU A 358 10.92 -12.23 14.02
CA LEU A 358 9.69 -12.85 13.49
C LEU A 358 8.76 -11.84 12.82
N TRP A 359 8.69 -10.60 13.33
CA TRP A 359 7.95 -9.51 12.67
C TRP A 359 8.52 -9.24 11.26
N ARG A 360 9.86 -9.16 11.14
CA ARG A 360 10.52 -8.95 9.84
C ARG A 360 10.28 -10.10 8.88
N LEU A 361 10.35 -11.35 9.33
CA LEU A 361 9.99 -12.50 8.51
C LEU A 361 8.54 -12.40 8.02
N GLY A 362 7.60 -12.06 8.90
CA GLY A 362 6.20 -11.84 8.54
C GLY A 362 6.04 -10.71 7.51
N TYR A 363 6.78 -9.61 7.66
CA TYR A 363 6.74 -8.48 6.73
C TYR A 363 7.26 -8.87 5.35
N PHE A 364 8.40 -9.58 5.26
CA PHE A 364 8.96 -10.03 3.98
C PHE A 364 8.08 -11.12 3.33
N ALA A 365 7.43 -11.97 4.12
CA ALA A 365 6.43 -12.91 3.61
C ALA A 365 5.22 -12.16 3.04
N ALA A 366 4.69 -11.16 3.75
CA ALA A 366 3.58 -10.33 3.27
C ALA A 366 3.95 -9.53 2.00
N LEU A 367 5.16 -8.95 1.97
CA LEU A 367 5.70 -8.29 0.78
C LEU A 367 5.77 -9.26 -0.40
N THR A 368 6.36 -10.44 -0.21
CA THR A 368 6.51 -11.47 -1.24
C THR A 368 5.15 -11.91 -1.77
N LEU A 369 4.20 -12.24 -0.89
CA LEU A 369 2.86 -12.66 -1.28
C LEU A 369 2.06 -11.54 -1.97
N THR A 370 2.36 -10.27 -1.68
CA THR A 370 1.72 -9.13 -2.33
C THR A 370 2.23 -8.92 -3.75
N VAL A 371 3.55 -9.01 -3.96
CA VAL A 371 4.18 -8.56 -5.22
C VAL A 371 4.49 -9.68 -6.18
N VAL A 372 4.89 -10.87 -5.70
CA VAL A 372 5.32 -11.98 -6.56
C VAL A 372 4.20 -12.50 -7.46
N PRO A 373 2.95 -12.68 -6.97
CA PRO A 373 1.84 -13.12 -7.82
C PRO A 373 1.47 -12.11 -8.92
N SER A 374 1.85 -10.83 -8.77
CA SER A 374 1.48 -9.77 -9.70
C SER A 374 2.38 -9.79 -10.95
N PRO A 375 1.83 -10.03 -12.15
CA PRO A 375 2.62 -10.02 -13.37
C PRO A 375 3.08 -8.60 -13.75
N LEU A 376 2.33 -7.57 -13.36
CA LEU A 376 2.57 -6.17 -13.73
C LEU A 376 3.43 -5.46 -12.68
N ILE A 377 4.50 -4.81 -13.14
CA ILE A 377 5.38 -3.97 -12.31
C ILE A 377 4.74 -2.58 -12.24
N GLU A 378 4.22 -2.22 -11.06
CA GLU A 378 3.56 -0.94 -10.83
C GLU A 378 3.78 -0.45 -9.38
N PRO A 379 4.51 0.65 -9.13
CA PRO A 379 4.81 1.20 -7.81
C PRO A 379 3.60 1.32 -6.87
N ARG A 380 2.38 1.54 -7.38
CA ARG A 380 1.18 1.59 -6.53
C ARG A 380 0.94 0.29 -5.75
N TYR A 381 1.38 -0.86 -6.27
CA TYR A 381 1.30 -2.15 -5.58
C TYR A 381 2.25 -2.26 -4.39
N TYR A 382 3.27 -1.40 -4.32
CA TYR A 382 4.21 -1.35 -3.21
C TYR A 382 3.74 -0.42 -2.08
N THR A 383 2.66 0.33 -2.26
CA THR A 383 2.22 1.38 -1.32
C THR A 383 2.06 0.84 0.10
N ILE A 384 1.26 -0.22 0.33
CA ILE A 384 1.11 -0.78 1.70
C ILE A 384 2.44 -1.30 2.26
N PRO A 385 3.24 -2.12 1.54
CA PRO A 385 4.55 -2.54 2.05
C PRO A 385 5.49 -1.38 2.40
N VAL A 386 5.53 -0.32 1.59
CA VAL A 386 6.35 0.87 1.83
C VAL A 386 5.86 1.61 3.08
N LEU A 387 4.55 1.83 3.19
CA LEU A 387 3.96 2.50 4.35
C LEU A 387 4.22 1.72 5.64
N MET A 388 4.05 0.38 5.61
CA MET A 388 4.37 -0.47 6.75
C MET A 388 5.84 -0.35 7.15
N ALA A 389 6.77 -0.33 6.19
CA ALA A 389 8.19 -0.12 6.47
C ALA A 389 8.49 1.26 7.10
N ILE A 390 7.96 2.35 6.52
CA ILE A 390 8.16 3.72 7.04
C ILE A 390 7.60 3.86 8.45
N LEU A 391 6.41 3.33 8.72
CA LEU A 391 5.73 3.51 10.00
C LEU A 391 6.37 2.69 11.13
N HIS A 392 6.99 1.54 10.79
CA HIS A 392 7.68 0.63 11.71
C HIS A 392 9.20 0.82 11.78
N ALA A 393 9.74 1.77 11.01
CA ALA A 393 11.14 2.11 10.99
C ALA A 393 11.69 2.56 12.35
N PRO A 394 12.99 2.37 12.61
CA PRO A 394 13.66 3.03 13.72
C PRO A 394 13.48 4.54 13.63
N ARG A 395 13.22 5.17 14.79
CA ARG A 395 13.02 6.62 14.85
C ARG A 395 14.37 7.31 14.68
N PRO A 396 14.49 8.28 13.75
CA PRO A 396 15.72 9.05 13.64
C PRO A 396 16.00 9.76 14.96
N PRO A 397 17.23 9.69 15.50
CA PRO A 397 17.66 10.53 16.62
C PRO A 397 17.43 12.02 16.30
N GLN A 398 17.31 12.88 17.32
CA GLN A 398 17.14 14.33 17.13
C GLN A 398 18.22 14.96 16.22
N LYS A 399 19.39 14.35 16.06
CA LYS A 399 20.47 14.82 15.17
C LYS A 399 20.27 14.49 13.68
N VAL A 400 19.26 13.69 13.31
CA VAL A 400 19.02 13.18 11.94
C VAL A 400 17.86 13.94 11.25
N TRP A 401 17.27 14.95 11.91
CA TRP A 401 16.20 15.81 11.36
C TRP A 401 16.46 16.41 9.97
N PRO A 402 17.68 16.86 9.61
CA PRO A 402 17.93 17.41 8.27
C PRO A 402 17.65 16.42 7.14
N THR A 403 17.93 15.12 7.36
CA THR A 403 17.72 14.08 6.35
C THR A 403 16.24 13.72 6.20
N ALA A 404 15.48 13.71 7.30
CA ALA A 404 14.03 13.53 7.24
C ALA A 404 13.32 14.73 6.59
N ALA A 405 13.79 15.97 6.85
CA ALA A 405 13.29 17.16 6.18
C ALA A 405 13.56 17.11 4.67
N LEU A 406 14.75 16.66 4.25
CA LEU A 406 15.06 16.44 2.84
C LEU A 406 14.12 15.42 2.20
N GLY A 407 13.81 14.31 2.89
CA GLY A 407 12.85 13.32 2.41
C GLY A 407 11.43 13.90 2.23
N ILE A 408 10.97 14.70 3.19
CA ILE A 408 9.67 15.40 3.12
C ILE A 408 9.63 16.34 1.92
N LEU A 409 10.68 17.15 1.72
CA LEU A 409 10.79 18.07 0.59
C LEU A 409 10.85 17.33 -0.75
N ALA A 410 11.61 16.23 -0.82
CA ALA A 410 11.71 15.41 -2.03
C ALA A 410 10.36 14.80 -2.41
N PHE A 411 9.61 14.26 -1.44
CA PHE A 411 8.26 13.73 -1.70
C PHE A 411 7.27 14.83 -2.06
N ALA A 412 7.30 15.98 -1.39
CA ALA A 412 6.45 17.12 -1.76
C ALA A 412 6.73 17.60 -3.18
N ALA A 413 8.01 17.74 -3.55
CA ALA A 413 8.44 18.10 -4.89
C ALA A 413 8.02 17.06 -5.94
N ALA A 414 8.20 15.77 -5.65
CA ALA A 414 7.76 14.69 -6.55
C ALA A 414 6.24 14.69 -6.77
N ASN A 415 5.45 14.94 -5.73
CA ASN A 415 3.99 15.09 -5.84
C ASN A 415 3.60 16.29 -6.70
N VAL A 416 4.17 17.47 -6.41
CA VAL A 416 3.90 18.69 -7.20
C VAL A 416 4.28 18.48 -8.66
N LEU A 417 5.46 17.92 -8.93
CA LEU A 417 5.92 17.62 -10.28
C LEU A 417 4.98 16.66 -11.00
N THR A 418 4.60 15.56 -10.36
CA THR A 418 3.70 14.56 -10.96
C THR A 418 2.34 15.17 -11.26
N TRP A 419 1.78 15.96 -10.34
CA TRP A 419 0.51 16.67 -10.56
C TRP A 419 0.62 17.69 -11.70
N CYS A 420 1.69 18.47 -11.75
CA CYS A 420 1.91 19.44 -12.83
C CYS A 420 1.99 18.76 -14.20
N ILE A 421 2.69 17.62 -14.29
CA ILE A 421 2.75 16.83 -15.52
C ILE A 421 1.35 16.29 -15.88
N PHE A 422 0.66 15.64 -14.94
CA PHE A 422 -0.68 15.08 -15.16
C PHE A 422 -1.71 16.13 -15.62
N LEU A 423 -1.72 17.30 -14.98
CA LEU A 423 -2.70 18.36 -15.23
C LEU A 423 -2.38 19.19 -16.48
N TYR A 424 -1.10 19.55 -16.69
CA TYR A 424 -0.73 20.59 -17.67
C TYR A 424 0.14 20.10 -18.82
N ARG A 425 0.53 18.83 -18.84
CA ARG A 425 1.26 18.22 -19.97
C ARG A 425 0.49 17.03 -20.59
N PRO A 426 -0.76 17.24 -21.06
CA PRO A 426 -1.46 16.21 -21.83
C PRO A 426 -0.77 16.00 -23.19
N PHE A 427 -1.02 14.85 -23.79
CA PHE A 427 -0.55 14.50 -25.13
C PHE A 427 -1.61 13.72 -25.91
N ALA A 428 -1.48 13.69 -27.25
CA ALA A 428 -2.37 12.92 -28.09
C ALA A 428 -2.02 11.42 -28.00
N TRP A 429 -3.04 10.60 -27.75
CA TRP A 429 -2.93 9.14 -27.78
C TRP A 429 -3.01 8.62 -29.22
N VAL A 430 -2.69 7.33 -29.42
CA VAL A 430 -2.69 6.69 -30.75
C VAL A 430 -4.07 6.70 -31.43
N ASP A 431 -5.15 6.79 -30.66
CA ASP A 431 -6.53 6.91 -31.15
C ASP A 431 -7.02 8.37 -31.28
N GLY A 432 -6.14 9.35 -31.07
CA GLY A 432 -6.45 10.77 -31.08
C GLY A 432 -7.06 11.31 -29.78
N SER A 433 -7.32 10.46 -28.78
CA SER A 433 -7.80 10.90 -27.47
C SER A 433 -6.72 11.63 -26.67
N VAL A 434 -7.12 12.36 -25.63
CA VAL A 434 -6.18 13.06 -24.74
C VAL A 434 -5.68 12.09 -23.66
N ALA A 435 -4.39 11.80 -23.67
CA ALA A 435 -3.71 11.03 -22.64
C ALA A 435 -2.91 11.94 -21.69
N ARG A 436 -2.71 11.44 -20.46
CA ARG A 436 -2.03 12.15 -19.36
C ARG A 436 -1.10 11.19 -18.62
N PHE A 437 0.06 11.70 -18.26
CA PHE A 437 1.07 10.95 -17.52
C PHE A 437 0.68 10.78 -16.04
N MET A 438 0.78 9.56 -15.51
CA MET A 438 0.54 9.26 -14.10
C MET A 438 1.50 8.20 -13.53
N TRP A 439 1.34 7.91 -12.22
CA TRP A 439 2.07 6.85 -11.53
C TRP A 439 1.83 5.49 -12.14
#